data_AF-A0A5J4PG39-F1
#
_entry.id   AF-A0A5J4PG39-F1
#
_cell.length_a   1.000
_cell.length_b   1.000
_cell.length_c   1.000
_cell.angle_alpha   90.00
_cell.angle_beta   90.00
_cell.angle_gamma   90.00
#
_symmetry.space_group_name_H-M   'P 1'
#
loop_
_entity.id
_entity.type
_entity.pdbx_description
1 polymer ?
#
loop_
_entity_poly.entity_id
_entity_poly.type
_entity_poly.pdbx_seq_one_letter_code
_entity_poly.pdbx_strand_id
1 'polypeptide(L)'
;DTLILTTDSLFKIGVYNVADLTKLLPVVQVKYGFFKSFPAGILLGVNTLKGYVGDMKHVFSKEGAKQLGGFATIGSIFPAQWDWHQFWYMTAFLSIILAFMNILPIPVLDGGHVLFLLYEIITRRKPNDKFMEYAQITGMILLFGLLILANFNDIIRFLF
;
A
#
# COMPACT_ATOMS: atom_id res chain seq x y z
N ASP A 1 -45.53 -24.72 3.90
CA ASP A 1 -44.26 -24.14 3.43
C ASP A 1 -43.82 -24.83 2.15
N THR A 2 -43.91 -24.14 1.01
CA THR A 2 -43.54 -24.69 -0.30
C THR A 2 -42.37 -23.90 -0.85
N LEU A 3 -41.20 -24.53 -0.97
CA LEU A 3 -40.01 -23.92 -1.58
C LEU A 3 -40.15 -23.98 -3.11
N ILE A 4 -40.12 -22.81 -3.75
CA ILE A 4 -40.14 -22.69 -5.21
C ILE A 4 -38.69 -22.71 -5.69
N LEU A 5 -38.32 -23.71 -6.49
CA LEU A 5 -36.98 -23.87 -7.05
C LEU A 5 -37.05 -23.73 -8.57
N THR A 6 -36.09 -22.99 -9.15
CA THR A 6 -35.93 -22.82 -10.60
C THR A 6 -34.78 -23.67 -11.11
N THR A 7 -34.96 -24.30 -12.28
CA THR A 7 -33.95 -25.16 -12.91
C THR A 7 -32.92 -24.33 -13.70
N ASP A 8 -31.70 -24.86 -13.82
CA ASP A 8 -30.67 -24.41 -14.76
C ASP A 8 -31.14 -24.59 -16.23
N SER A 9 -30.47 -23.95 -17.20
CA SER A 9 -30.70 -24.11 -18.65
C SER A 9 -30.56 -25.55 -19.18
N LEU A 10 -29.96 -26.46 -18.40
CA LEU A 10 -29.89 -27.90 -18.64
C LEU A 10 -30.98 -28.71 -17.90
N PHE A 11 -32.00 -28.04 -17.35
CA PHE A 11 -33.09 -28.66 -16.56
C PHE A 11 -32.61 -29.46 -15.34
N LYS A 12 -31.43 -29.15 -14.81
CA LYS A 12 -30.87 -29.80 -13.62
C LYS A 12 -31.15 -28.95 -12.38
N ILE A 13 -31.44 -29.65 -11.28
CA ILE A 13 -31.53 -29.07 -9.94
C ILE A 13 -30.34 -29.61 -9.15
N GLY A 14 -29.43 -28.72 -8.77
CA GLY A 14 -28.32 -29.04 -7.89
C GLY A 14 -28.64 -28.61 -6.45
N VAL A 15 -28.50 -29.52 -5.49
CA VAL A 15 -28.46 -29.17 -4.07
C VAL A 15 -27.00 -29.16 -3.65
N TYR A 16 -26.46 -27.97 -3.40
CA TYR A 16 -25.15 -27.82 -2.79
C TYR A 16 -25.33 -27.26 -1.39
N ASN A 17 -24.57 -27.80 -0.43
CA ASN A 17 -24.50 -27.22 0.89
C ASN A 17 -23.80 -25.87 0.75
N VAL A 18 -24.56 -24.78 0.81
CA VAL A 18 -23.99 -23.46 1.06
C VAL A 18 -23.53 -23.51 2.51
N ALA A 19 -22.31 -24.01 2.72
CA ALA A 19 -21.62 -23.80 3.97
C ALA A 19 -21.55 -22.28 4.12
N ASP A 20 -22.40 -21.75 5.00
CA ASP A 20 -22.44 -20.34 5.34
C ASP A 20 -21.09 -20.03 5.98
N LEU A 21 -20.10 -19.64 5.16
CA LEU A 21 -18.71 -19.45 5.59
C LEU A 21 -18.65 -18.49 6.79
N THR A 22 -19.62 -17.60 6.89
CA THR A 22 -19.80 -16.63 7.98
C THR A 22 -20.16 -17.30 9.31
N LYS A 23 -20.78 -18.49 9.31
CA LYS A 23 -21.00 -19.32 10.51
C LYS A 23 -19.79 -20.16 10.89
N LEU A 24 -18.95 -20.52 9.92
CA LEU A 24 -17.71 -21.28 10.16
C LEU A 24 -16.53 -20.37 10.55
N LEU A 25 -16.54 -19.11 10.09
CA LEU A 25 -15.53 -18.08 10.35
C LEU A 25 -16.21 -16.78 10.81
N PRO A 26 -16.74 -16.72 12.05
CA PRO A 26 -17.40 -15.51 12.54
C PRO A 26 -16.42 -14.34 12.60
N VAL A 27 -16.76 -13.23 11.93
CA VAL A 27 -16.00 -11.98 12.02
C VAL A 27 -16.23 -11.36 13.40
N VAL A 28 -15.27 -11.54 14.30
CA VAL A 28 -15.34 -10.98 15.66
C VAL A 28 -14.92 -9.52 15.63
N GLN A 29 -15.87 -8.61 15.85
CA GLN A 29 -15.61 -7.19 16.02
C GLN A 29 -15.14 -6.92 17.45
N VAL A 30 -13.84 -6.72 17.63
CA VAL A 30 -13.25 -6.39 18.95
C VAL A 30 -13.24 -4.87 19.13
N LYS A 31 -14.02 -4.35 20.09
CA LYS A 31 -13.96 -2.94 20.47
C LYS A 31 -12.86 -2.71 21.49
N TYR A 32 -11.87 -1.92 21.13
CA TYR A 32 -10.80 -1.50 22.06
C TYR A 32 -11.22 -0.24 22.81
N GLY A 33 -11.04 -0.23 24.13
CA GLY A 33 -11.11 1.00 24.93
C GLY A 33 -9.89 1.90 24.67
N PHE A 34 -9.94 3.15 25.12
CA PHE A 34 -8.92 4.18 24.83
C PHE A 34 -7.48 3.73 25.10
N PHE A 35 -7.19 3.11 26.25
CA PHE A 35 -5.82 2.66 26.54
C PHE A 35 -5.43 1.37 25.81
N LYS A 36 -6.40 0.53 25.45
CA LYS A 36 -6.15 -0.71 24.70
C LYS A 36 -5.96 -0.45 23.20
N SER A 37 -6.46 0.68 22.68
CA SER A 37 -6.31 1.02 21.26
C SER A 37 -4.88 1.42 20.88
N PHE A 38 -4.07 1.94 21.81
CA PHE A 38 -2.65 2.24 21.54
C PHE A 38 -1.84 0.98 21.18
N PRO A 39 -1.73 -0.05 22.05
CA PRO A 39 -0.97 -1.25 21.70
C PRO A 39 -1.59 -2.00 20.52
N ALA A 40 -2.93 -2.02 20.41
CA ALA A 40 -3.61 -2.61 19.27
C ALA A 40 -3.31 -1.88 17.95
N GLY A 41 -3.24 -0.54 17.99
CA GLY A 41 -2.89 0.30 16.84
C GLY A 41 -1.44 0.14 16.41
N ILE A 42 -0.50 0.01 17.36
CA ILE A 42 0.91 -0.32 17.06
C ILE A 42 0.98 -1.69 16.36
N LEU A 43 0.29 -2.69 16.90
CA LEU A 43 0.28 -4.04 16.33
C LEU A 43 -0.33 -4.04 14.93
N LEU A 44 -1.43 -3.31 14.72
CA LEU A 44 -2.02 -3.10 13.40
C LEU A 44 -1.02 -2.44 12.45
N GLY A 45 -0.37 -1.34 12.87
CA GLY A 45 0.63 -0.64 12.07
C GLY A 45 1.81 -1.53 11.67
N VAL A 46 2.34 -2.34 12.60
CA VAL A 46 3.41 -3.30 12.32
C VAL A 46 2.97 -4.38 11.34
N ASN A 47 1.74 -4.89 11.48
CA ASN A 47 1.22 -5.91 10.57
C ASN A 47 0.97 -5.33 9.17
N THR A 48 0.43 -4.12 9.09
CA THR A 48 0.26 -3.39 7.82
C THR A 48 1.61 -3.14 7.15
N LEU A 49 2.62 -2.71 7.92
CA LEU A 49 3.98 -2.53 7.40
C LEU A 49 4.57 -3.84 6.87
N LYS A 50 4.43 -4.95 7.61
CA LYS A 50 4.89 -6.27 7.14
C LYS A 50 4.18 -6.71 5.87
N GLY A 51 2.87 -6.48 5.76
CA GLY A 51 2.10 -6.72 4.54
C GLY A 51 2.66 -5.92 3.37
N TYR A 52 2.84 -4.61 3.57
CA TYR A 52 3.37 -3.71 2.55
C TYR A 52 4.79 -4.09 2.09
N VAL A 53 5.66 -4.49 3.02
CA VAL A 53 7.00 -5.02 2.69
C VAL A 53 6.89 -6.28 1.81
N GLY A 54 5.94 -7.17 2.10
CA GLY A 54 5.64 -8.33 1.27
C GLY A 54 5.13 -7.96 -0.12
N ASP A 55 4.24 -6.98 -0.19
CA ASP A 55 3.68 -6.45 -1.44
C ASP A 55 4.76 -5.77 -2.29
N MET A 56 5.82 -5.22 -1.69
CA MET A 56 6.93 -4.61 -2.40
C MET A 56 7.63 -5.59 -3.36
N LYS A 57 7.60 -6.89 -3.06
CA LYS A 57 8.08 -7.93 -3.99
C LYS A 57 7.32 -7.92 -5.31
N HIS A 58 6.04 -7.54 -5.27
CA HIS A 58 5.14 -7.48 -6.42
C HIS A 58 5.17 -6.12 -7.13
N VAL A 59 5.75 -5.07 -6.52
CA VAL A 59 5.86 -3.73 -7.13
C VAL A 59 6.72 -3.75 -8.40
N PHE A 60 7.74 -4.60 -8.47
CA PHE A 60 8.55 -4.78 -9.68
C PHE A 60 7.87 -5.62 -10.77
N SER A 61 6.63 -6.09 -10.55
CA SER A 61 5.84 -6.79 -11.56
C SER A 61 5.14 -5.80 -12.51
N LYS A 62 4.71 -6.30 -13.68
CA LYS A 62 3.94 -5.51 -14.66
C LYS A 62 2.63 -4.94 -14.09
N GLU A 63 2.09 -5.59 -13.06
CA GLU A 63 0.87 -5.16 -12.37
C GLU A 63 1.15 -4.04 -11.37
N GLY A 64 2.29 -4.08 -10.68
CA GLY A 64 2.74 -3.03 -9.77
C GLY A 64 2.96 -1.69 -10.49
N ALA A 65 3.56 -1.73 -11.69
CA ALA A 65 3.76 -0.54 -12.52
C ALA A 65 2.45 0.14 -12.97
N LYS A 66 1.36 -0.63 -13.12
CA LYS A 66 0.02 -0.09 -13.45
C LYS A 66 -0.73 0.46 -12.23
N GLN A 67 -0.35 0.03 -11.04
CA GLN A 67 -0.93 0.49 -9.77
C GLN A 67 -0.22 1.73 -9.20
N LEU A 68 0.82 2.24 -9.88
CA LEU A 68 1.42 3.54 -9.60
C LEU A 68 0.43 4.66 -9.98
N GLY A 69 -0.55 4.88 -9.12
CA GLY A 69 -1.48 5.99 -9.19
C GLY A 69 -0.83 7.28 -8.69
N GLY A 70 -1.14 8.39 -9.35
CA GLY A 70 -0.71 9.71 -8.91
C GLY A 70 -1.63 10.27 -7.81
N PHE A 71 -1.68 11.60 -7.71
CA PHE A 71 -2.47 12.29 -6.68
C PHE A 71 -3.99 12.04 -6.84
N ALA A 72 -4.49 11.86 -8.06
CA ALA A 72 -5.92 11.64 -8.28
C ALA A 72 -6.36 10.26 -7.80
N THR A 73 -5.51 9.24 -8.00
CA THR A 73 -5.75 7.91 -7.44
C THR A 73 -5.73 7.94 -5.90
N ILE A 74 -4.85 8.74 -5.28
CA ILE A 74 -4.86 8.93 -3.82
C ILE A 74 -6.12 9.69 -3.36
N GLY A 75 -6.65 10.60 -4.17
CA GLY A 75 -7.90 11.30 -3.87
C GLY A 75 -9.13 10.38 -3.96
N SER A 76 -9.15 9.46 -4.92
CA SER A 76 -10.33 8.63 -5.22
C SER A 76 -10.59 7.50 -4.22
N ILE A 77 -9.63 7.18 -3.34
CA ILE A 77 -9.82 6.20 -2.24
C ILE A 77 -10.59 6.79 -1.04
N PHE A 78 -10.80 8.10 -1.01
CA PHE A 78 -11.63 8.73 0.01
C PHE A 78 -13.13 8.63 -0.38
N PRO A 79 -14.02 8.29 0.57
CA PRO A 79 -15.44 8.21 0.32
C PRO A 79 -16.03 9.58 0.00
N ALA A 80 -17.11 9.60 -0.79
CA ALA A 80 -17.83 10.84 -1.15
C ALA A 80 -18.48 11.53 0.06
N GLN A 81 -18.72 10.78 1.13
CA GLN A 81 -19.24 11.28 2.40
C GLN A 81 -18.13 11.27 3.45
N TRP A 82 -18.21 12.20 4.39
CA TRP A 82 -17.23 12.29 5.46
C TRP A 82 -17.28 11.07 6.39
N ASP A 83 -16.16 10.38 6.53
CA ASP A 83 -15.99 9.24 7.45
C ASP A 83 -14.71 9.42 8.27
N TRP A 84 -14.88 9.63 9.58
CA TRP A 84 -13.78 9.81 10.52
C TRP A 84 -12.89 8.57 10.64
N HIS A 85 -13.46 7.38 10.58
CA HIS A 85 -12.70 6.14 10.66
C HIS A 85 -11.80 6.01 9.43
N GLN A 86 -12.37 6.20 8.24
CA GLN A 86 -11.61 6.12 6.99
C GLN A 86 -10.55 7.23 6.90
N PHE A 87 -10.84 8.45 7.36
CA PHE A 87 -9.87 9.54 7.39
C PHE A 87 -8.62 9.19 8.21
N TRP A 88 -8.81 8.74 9.45
CA TRP A 88 -7.70 8.36 10.34
C TRP A 88 -6.99 7.10 9.85
N TYR A 89 -7.73 6.13 9.30
CA TYR A 89 -7.15 4.95 8.68
C TYR A 89 -6.24 5.31 7.51
N MET A 90 -6.72 6.14 6.58
CA MET A 90 -5.95 6.58 5.42
C MET A 90 -4.74 7.41 5.82
N THR A 91 -4.88 8.28 6.83
CA THR A 91 -3.76 9.08 7.36
C THR A 91 -2.68 8.18 7.97
N ALA A 92 -3.07 7.19 8.77
CA ALA A 92 -2.16 6.21 9.33
C ALA A 92 -1.49 5.37 8.22
N PHE A 93 -2.25 4.92 7.23
CA PHE A 93 -1.76 4.14 6.10
C PHE A 93 -0.73 4.92 5.27
N LEU A 94 -1.03 6.16 4.87
CA LEU A 94 -0.11 7.02 4.14
C LEU A 94 1.15 7.33 4.97
N SER A 95 1.01 7.54 6.28
CA SER A 95 2.15 7.77 7.17
C SER A 95 3.08 6.56 7.24
N ILE A 96 2.54 5.34 7.29
CA ILE A 96 3.32 4.09 7.27
C ILE A 96 4.05 3.95 5.93
N ILE A 97 3.39 4.22 4.81
CA ILE A 97 4.01 4.17 3.48
C ILE A 97 5.15 5.19 3.39
N LEU A 98 4.93 6.44 3.82
CA LEU A 98 5.97 7.47 3.79
C LEU A 98 7.17 7.09 4.68
N ALA A 99 6.91 6.62 5.90
CA ALA A 99 7.96 6.16 6.81
C ALA A 99 8.75 4.99 6.20
N PHE A 100 8.08 4.04 5.55
CA PHE A 100 8.73 2.93 4.87
C PHE A 100 9.55 3.38 3.66
N MET A 101 8.98 4.22 2.79
CA MET A 101 9.65 4.76 1.61
C MET A 101 10.91 5.55 1.99
N ASN A 102 10.88 6.30 3.10
CA ASN A 102 12.05 7.03 3.59
C ASN A 102 13.16 6.12 4.14
N ILE A 103 12.88 4.86 4.46
CA ILE A 103 13.91 3.88 4.90
C ILE A 103 14.56 3.19 3.69
N LEU A 104 13.92 3.22 2.51
CA LEU A 104 14.47 2.57 1.32
C LEU A 104 15.80 3.22 0.89
N PRO A 105 16.73 2.42 0.34
CA PRO A 105 18.05 2.88 -0.11
C PRO A 105 17.97 3.67 -1.43
N ILE A 106 17.24 4.79 -1.43
CA ILE A 106 17.06 5.66 -2.59
C ILE A 106 17.87 6.94 -2.32
N PRO A 107 18.88 7.29 -3.15
CA PRO A 107 19.85 8.37 -2.88
C PRO A 107 19.29 9.76 -2.57
N VAL A 108 18.06 10.06 -2.99
CA VAL A 108 17.40 11.35 -2.79
C VAL A 108 16.50 11.39 -1.54
N LEU A 109 16.24 10.24 -0.92
CA LEU A 109 15.48 10.10 0.32
C LEU A 109 16.41 9.91 1.52
N ASP A 110 15.87 10.10 2.73
CA ASP A 110 16.61 9.95 4.00
C ASP A 110 17.37 8.61 4.09
N GLY A 111 16.76 7.52 3.62
CA GLY A 111 17.35 6.18 3.61
C GLY A 111 18.56 6.02 2.70
N GLY A 112 18.68 6.83 1.65
CA GLY A 112 19.88 6.89 0.80
C GLY A 112 21.07 7.44 1.56
N HIS A 113 20.87 8.50 2.35
CA HIS A 113 21.91 9.04 3.22
C HIS A 113 22.30 8.04 4.31
N VAL A 114 21.32 7.36 4.92
CA VAL A 114 21.58 6.29 5.89
C VAL A 114 22.42 5.17 5.26
N LEU A 115 22.12 4.76 4.02
CA LEU A 115 22.92 3.75 3.31
C LEU A 115 24.36 4.20 3.11
N PHE A 116 24.59 5.46 2.71
CA PHE A 116 25.95 5.99 2.53
C PHE A 116 26.72 6.05 3.84
N LEU A 117 26.05 6.42 4.94
CA LEU A 117 26.65 6.40 6.28
C LEU A 117 26.97 4.97 6.74
N LEU A 118 26.06 4.01 6.52
CA LEU A 118 26.31 2.60 6.82
C LEU A 118 27.48 2.05 6.01
N TYR A 119 27.56 2.40 4.73
CA TYR A 119 28.69 2.06 3.87
C TYR A 119 30.00 2.65 4.40
N GLU A 120 30.00 3.92 4.81
CA GLU A 120 31.18 4.58 5.39
C GLU A 120 31.61 3.90 6.70
N ILE A 121 30.67 3.52 7.57
CA ILE A 121 30.98 2.79 8.82
C ILE A 121 31.64 1.44 8.53
N ILE A 122 31.14 0.70 7.55
CA ILE A 122 31.65 -0.64 7.18
C ILE A 122 33.02 -0.53 6.49
N THR A 123 33.14 0.36 5.49
CA THR A 123 34.34 0.48 4.66
C THR A 123 35.40 1.42 5.24
N ARG A 124 35.05 2.20 6.27
CA ARG A 124 35.86 3.27 6.89
C ARG A 124 36.41 4.28 5.87
N ARG A 125 35.78 4.39 4.70
CA ARG A 125 36.19 5.26 3.60
C ARG A 125 34.98 6.09 3.19
N LYS A 126 35.19 7.40 3.05
CA LYS A 126 34.17 8.29 2.52
C LYS A 126 33.84 7.88 1.08
N PRO A 127 32.55 7.72 0.73
CA PRO A 127 32.15 7.61 -0.66
C PRO A 127 32.66 8.82 -1.44
N ASN A 128 32.94 8.64 -2.74
CA ASN A 128 33.38 9.75 -3.58
C ASN A 128 32.25 10.79 -3.72
N ASP A 129 32.52 12.05 -3.41
CA ASP A 129 31.53 13.14 -3.45
C ASP A 129 30.83 13.25 -4.82
N LYS A 130 31.60 13.06 -5.91
CA LYS A 130 31.05 13.04 -7.27
C LYS A 130 30.05 11.91 -7.49
N PHE A 131 30.32 10.73 -6.93
CA PHE A 131 29.40 9.60 -7.05
C PHE A 131 28.09 9.86 -6.30
N MET A 132 28.15 10.46 -5.11
CA MET A 132 26.96 10.84 -4.35
C MET A 132 26.12 11.88 -5.10
N GLU A 133 26.76 12.89 -5.69
CA GLU A 133 26.08 13.92 -6.49
C GLU A 133 25.37 13.30 -7.70
N TYR A 134 26.06 12.44 -8.48
CA TYR A 134 25.44 11.76 -9.61
C TYR A 134 24.30 10.83 -9.18
N ALA A 135 24.44 10.11 -8.07
CA ALA A 135 23.39 9.23 -7.55
C ALA A 135 22.15 10.03 -7.14
N GLN A 136 22.33 11.19 -6.50
CA GLN A 136 21.25 12.07 -6.07
C GLN A 136 20.52 12.72 -7.26
N ILE A 137 21.27 13.26 -8.24
CA ILE A 137 20.70 13.84 -9.46
C ILE A 137 19.94 12.77 -10.24
N THR A 138 20.52 11.58 -10.42
CA THR A 138 19.86 10.45 -11.10
C THR A 138 18.58 10.05 -10.36
N GLY A 139 18.62 9.97 -9.03
CA GLY A 139 17.46 9.69 -8.19
C GLY A 139 16.35 10.74 -8.35
N MET A 140 16.70 12.03 -8.34
CA MET A 140 15.75 13.13 -8.58
C MET A 140 15.08 13.02 -9.95
N ILE A 141 15.86 12.84 -11.02
CA ILE A 141 15.32 12.71 -12.39
C ILE A 141 14.35 11.54 -12.47
N LEU A 142 14.72 10.39 -11.88
CA LEU A 142 13.87 9.20 -11.86
C LEU A 142 12.57 9.47 -11.09
N LEU A 143 12.63 10.05 -9.89
CA LEU A 143 11.44 10.36 -9.09
C LEU A 143 10.51 11.36 -9.79
N PHE A 144 11.04 12.46 -10.31
CA PHE A 144 10.23 13.42 -11.06
C PHE A 144 9.65 12.83 -12.33
N GLY A 145 10.41 11.99 -13.05
CA GLY A 145 9.93 11.25 -14.21
C GLY A 145 8.75 10.34 -13.85
N LEU A 146 8.85 9.57 -12.77
CA LEU A 146 7.77 8.73 -12.28
C LEU A 146 6.55 9.55 -11.82
N LEU A 147 6.76 10.68 -11.14
CA LEU A 147 5.69 11.58 -10.71
C LEU A 147 4.91 12.10 -11.93
N ILE A 148 5.61 12.58 -12.95
CA ILE A 148 5.00 13.08 -14.19
C ILE A 148 4.24 11.96 -14.89
N LEU A 149 4.83 10.76 -15.02
CA LEU A 149 4.17 9.60 -15.62
C LEU A 149 2.91 9.18 -14.86
N ALA A 150 2.95 9.15 -13.53
CA ALA A 150 1.81 8.79 -12.69
C ALA A 150 0.67 9.80 -12.83
N ASN A 151 0.99 11.10 -12.83
CA ASN A 151 0.00 12.16 -13.05
C ASN A 151 -0.57 12.14 -14.47
N PHE A 152 0.26 11.86 -15.48
CA PHE A 152 -0.20 11.70 -16.85
C PHE A 152 -1.16 10.52 -17.01
N ASN A 153 -0.85 9.38 -16.38
CA ASN A 153 -1.72 8.20 -16.35
C ASN A 153 -3.05 8.48 -15.65
N ASP A 154 -3.02 9.23 -14.53
CA ASP A 154 -4.21 9.69 -13.82
C ASP A 154 -5.09 10.58 -14.73
N ILE A 155 -4.51 11.51 -15.49
CA ILE A 155 -5.25 12.38 -16.43
C ILE A 155 -5.91 11.55 -17.55
N ILE A 156 -5.18 10.61 -18.16
CA ILE A 156 -5.74 9.74 -19.19
C ILE A 156 -6.93 8.95 -18.64
N ARG A 157 -6.78 8.37 -17.45
CA ARG A 157 -7.84 7.58 -16.79
C ARG A 157 -9.05 8.41 -16.37
N PHE A 158 -8.86 9.72 -16.16
CA PHE A 158 -9.97 10.63 -15.87
C PHE A 158 -10.74 11.03 -17.14
N LEU A 159 -10.05 11.11 -18.28
CA LEU A 159 -10.63 11.53 -19.56
C LEU A 159 -11.24 10.38 -20.38
N PHE A 160 -10.78 9.15 -20.20
CA PHE A 160 -11.20 7.94 -20.92
C PHE A 160 -11.60 6.82 -19.96
#